data_AF-A0A9E2EYY5-F1
#
_entry.id   AF-A0A9E2EYY5-F1
#
_cell.length_a   1.000
_cell.length_b   1.000
_cell.length_c   1.000
_cell.angle_alpha   90.00
_cell.angle_beta   90.00
_cell.angle_gamma   90.00
#
_symmetry.space_group_name_H-M   'P 1'
#
loop_
_entity.id
_entity.type
_entity.pdbx_description
1 polymer ?
#
loop_
_entity_poly.entity_id
_entity_poly.type
_entity_poly.pdbx_seq_one_letter_code
_entity_poly.pdbx_strand_id
1 'polypeptide(L)'
;MSLFRRITTTVTSSVDKAVSKVENHDAIINSALRDTQQAAARARVRLERVRKDGNQLKNRRSELELAVTRWTERAKRIGNTDEAKALECLRRRKDCETQLRNLRDSIAKHDELEARVAEQVKKIQERVQEISQQRNMMRSRQSVAEAMRAVHNIEGVSYGEIEDTFDRWEINLGETEILLDATSTSDSLDTEFLSEEDTAELRAELDDLLHDDEEDTS
;
A
#
# COMPACT_ATOMS: atom_id res chain seq x y z
N MET A 1 24.37 48.85 -48.41
CA MET A 1 24.06 47.85 -49.45
C MET A 1 24.93 46.64 -49.18
N SER A 2 24.47 45.40 -48.96
CA SER A 2 23.13 44.80 -48.78
C SER A 2 22.93 44.38 -47.29
N LEU A 3 21.75 44.32 -46.66
CA LEU A 3 20.45 43.72 -46.99
C LEU A 3 20.37 42.18 -46.83
N PHE A 4 19.99 41.77 -45.62
CA PHE A 4 19.22 40.58 -45.20
C PHE A 4 19.58 39.15 -45.67
N ARG A 5 20.02 38.32 -44.72
CA ARG A 5 19.52 36.94 -44.41
C ARG A 5 20.42 36.32 -43.31
N ARG A 6 19.95 35.48 -42.39
CA ARG A 6 18.60 35.18 -41.88
C ARG A 6 18.80 34.55 -40.48
N ILE A 7 17.90 34.77 -39.53
CA ILE A 7 17.92 34.04 -38.24
C ILE A 7 17.59 32.57 -38.53
N THR A 8 18.42 31.62 -38.12
CA THR A 8 18.13 30.18 -38.24
C THR A 8 18.86 29.37 -37.15
N THR A 9 18.48 29.59 -35.89
CA THR A 9 18.87 28.73 -34.77
C THR A 9 17.63 28.06 -34.18
N THR A 10 16.98 27.18 -34.96
CA THR A 10 15.94 26.28 -34.46
C THR A 10 15.89 24.99 -35.28
N VAL A 11 16.57 23.93 -34.83
CA VAL A 11 16.25 22.54 -35.19
C VAL A 11 16.42 21.68 -33.93
N THR A 12 15.31 21.09 -33.48
CA THR A 12 15.16 19.96 -32.54
C THR A 12 15.94 19.94 -31.22
N SER A 13 15.26 20.27 -30.11
CA SER A 13 15.51 19.70 -28.77
C SER A 13 14.22 19.53 -27.94
N SER A 14 13.06 19.37 -28.59
CA SER A 14 11.76 19.21 -27.91
C SER A 14 11.53 17.82 -27.31
N VAL A 15 12.37 16.83 -27.66
CA VAL A 15 12.27 15.45 -27.15
C VAL A 15 12.86 15.35 -25.73
N ASP A 16 14.04 15.94 -25.50
CA ASP A 16 14.74 15.87 -24.20
C ASP A 16 13.90 16.47 -23.05
N LYS A 17 13.15 17.56 -23.32
CA LYS A 17 12.34 18.24 -22.30
C LYS A 17 11.08 17.48 -21.88
N ALA A 18 10.53 16.61 -22.73
CA ALA A 18 9.41 15.76 -22.35
C ALA A 18 9.92 14.54 -21.55
N VAL A 19 10.96 13.88 -22.06
CA VAL A 19 11.57 12.70 -21.43
C VAL A 19 12.14 13.03 -20.04
N SER A 20 13.00 14.05 -19.91
CA SER A 20 13.62 14.40 -18.62
C SER A 20 12.60 14.87 -17.57
N LYS A 21 11.44 15.37 -18.02
CA LYS A 21 10.36 15.82 -17.14
C LYS A 21 9.50 14.65 -16.69
N VAL A 22 9.21 13.67 -17.55
CA VAL A 22 8.50 12.43 -17.17
C VAL A 22 9.35 11.57 -16.22
N GLU A 23 10.65 11.40 -16.52
CA GLU A 23 11.60 10.64 -15.70
C GLU A 23 11.64 11.16 -14.25
N ASN A 24 11.52 12.48 -14.06
CA ASN A 24 11.47 13.13 -12.75
C ASN A 24 10.21 12.75 -11.94
N HIS A 25 9.04 12.61 -12.56
CA HIS A 25 7.80 12.26 -11.83
C HIS A 25 7.78 10.81 -11.37
N ASP A 26 8.21 9.86 -12.20
CA ASP A 26 8.36 8.46 -11.77
C ASP A 26 9.46 8.34 -10.70
N ALA A 27 10.54 9.12 -10.79
CA ALA A 27 11.56 9.20 -9.73
C ALA A 27 11.00 9.73 -8.39
N ILE A 28 10.21 10.82 -8.40
CA ILE A 28 9.58 11.39 -7.20
C ILE A 28 8.58 10.40 -6.58
N ILE A 29 7.70 9.79 -7.39
CA ILE A 29 6.69 8.83 -6.90
C ILE A 29 7.37 7.58 -6.34
N ASN A 30 8.41 7.05 -7.01
CA ASN A 30 9.15 5.90 -6.49
C ASN A 30 9.96 6.25 -5.23
N SER A 31 10.47 7.49 -5.08
CA SER A 31 11.08 7.94 -3.82
C SER A 31 10.06 8.00 -2.70
N ALA A 32 8.90 8.64 -2.92
CA ALA A 32 7.82 8.73 -1.93
C ALA A 32 7.28 7.35 -1.53
N LEU A 33 7.14 6.42 -2.49
CA LEU A 33 6.76 5.03 -2.23
C LEU A 33 7.84 4.30 -1.42
N ARG A 34 9.12 4.49 -1.73
CA ARG A 34 10.24 3.90 -0.98
C ARG A 34 10.30 4.43 0.46
N ASP A 35 10.10 5.72 0.67
CA ASP A 35 10.12 6.36 1.99
C ASP A 35 8.92 5.92 2.84
N THR A 36 7.73 5.83 2.25
CA THR A 36 6.53 5.30 2.93
C THR A 36 6.65 3.81 3.23
N GLN A 37 7.20 3.00 2.34
CA GLN A 37 7.56 1.60 2.62
C GLN A 37 8.59 1.47 3.75
N GLN A 38 9.61 2.33 3.78
CA GLN A 38 10.60 2.34 4.86
C GLN A 38 9.96 2.77 6.20
N ALA A 39 9.04 3.73 6.18
CA ALA A 39 8.25 4.11 7.35
C ALA A 39 7.38 2.94 7.84
N ALA A 40 6.69 2.23 6.95
CA ALA A 40 5.90 1.04 7.26
C ALA A 40 6.76 -0.07 7.91
N ALA A 41 7.93 -0.36 7.34
CA ALA A 41 8.86 -1.35 7.88
C ALA A 41 9.37 -0.97 9.28
N ARG A 42 9.76 0.29 9.48
CA ARG A 42 10.17 0.82 10.80
C ARG A 42 9.03 0.75 11.81
N ALA A 43 7.80 1.07 11.40
CA ALA A 43 6.62 1.03 12.25
C ALA A 43 6.26 -0.41 12.68
N ARG A 44 6.32 -1.39 11.75
CA ARG A 44 6.16 -2.82 12.06
C ARG A 44 7.19 -3.30 13.09
N VAL A 45 8.47 -2.96 12.92
CA VAL A 45 9.52 -3.34 13.90
C VAL A 45 9.27 -2.72 15.28
N ARG A 46 8.70 -1.51 15.35
CA ARG A 46 8.30 -0.90 16.63
C ARG A 46 7.11 -1.64 17.26
N LEU A 47 6.08 -1.99 16.48
CA LEU A 47 4.93 -2.75 16.96
C LEU A 47 5.34 -4.12 17.53
N GLU A 48 6.25 -4.85 16.87
CA GLU A 48 6.74 -6.14 17.38
C GLU A 48 7.56 -6.02 18.68
N ARG A 49 8.25 -4.89 18.89
CA ARG A 49 8.88 -4.60 20.20
C ARG A 49 7.84 -4.36 21.29
N VAL A 50 6.84 -3.51 21.02
CA VAL A 50 5.72 -3.27 21.95
C VAL A 50 5.02 -4.59 22.30
N ARG A 51 4.65 -5.41 21.30
CA ARG A 51 4.09 -6.76 21.52
C ARG A 51 4.95 -7.64 22.41
N LYS A 52 6.27 -7.65 22.19
CA LYS A 52 7.22 -8.42 23.01
C LYS A 52 7.22 -7.93 24.46
N ASP A 53 7.24 -6.62 24.69
CA ASP A 53 7.24 -6.02 26.02
C ASP A 53 5.91 -6.30 26.75
N GLY A 54 4.77 -6.19 26.05
CA GLY A 54 3.46 -6.60 26.54
C GLY A 54 3.37 -8.07 26.92
N ASN A 55 3.98 -8.95 26.11
CA ASN A 55 4.10 -10.38 26.43
C ASN A 55 4.98 -10.64 27.65
N GLN A 56 6.06 -9.88 27.85
CA GLN A 56 6.88 -9.97 29.08
C GLN A 56 6.08 -9.58 30.33
N LEU A 57 5.27 -8.51 30.26
CA LEU A 57 4.38 -8.11 31.35
C LEU A 57 3.32 -9.20 31.65
N LYS A 58 2.70 -9.78 30.61
CA LYS A 58 1.70 -10.86 30.73
C LYS A 58 2.31 -12.15 31.30
N ASN A 59 3.53 -12.51 30.90
CA ASN A 59 4.29 -13.63 31.48
C ASN A 59 4.60 -13.38 32.97
N ARG A 60 5.08 -12.17 33.31
CA ARG A 60 5.38 -11.80 34.70
C ARG A 60 4.12 -11.83 35.59
N ARG A 61 2.95 -11.50 35.05
CA ARG A 61 1.66 -11.66 35.74
C ARG A 61 1.38 -13.13 36.04
N SER A 62 1.54 -14.02 35.06
CA SER A 62 1.35 -15.46 35.24
C SER A 62 2.30 -16.06 36.28
N GLU A 63 3.59 -15.68 36.28
CA GLU A 63 4.55 -16.10 37.31
C GLU A 63 4.12 -15.72 38.72
N LEU A 64 3.61 -14.50 38.90
CA LEU A 64 3.12 -13.98 40.18
C LEU A 64 1.80 -14.64 40.60
N GLU A 65 0.89 -14.92 39.68
CA GLU A 65 -0.34 -15.70 39.92
C GLU A 65 0.01 -17.12 40.42
N LEU A 66 0.96 -17.80 39.76
CA LEU A 66 1.49 -19.09 40.21
C LEU A 66 2.24 -18.99 41.55
N ALA A 67 2.90 -17.87 41.86
CA ALA A 67 3.51 -17.63 43.17
C ALA A 67 2.45 -17.48 44.27
N VAL A 68 1.36 -16.73 44.03
CA VAL A 68 0.22 -16.58 44.96
C VAL A 68 -0.39 -17.94 45.30
N THR A 69 -0.64 -18.79 44.30
CA THR A 69 -1.16 -20.15 44.52
C THR A 69 -0.20 -20.99 45.37
N ARG A 70 1.09 -21.05 45.00
CA ARG A 70 2.11 -21.83 45.74
C ARG A 70 2.28 -21.35 47.20
N TRP A 71 2.26 -20.04 47.46
CA TRP A 71 2.34 -19.53 48.83
C TRP A 71 1.06 -19.81 49.63
N THR A 72 -0.11 -19.82 48.99
CA THR A 72 -1.39 -20.21 49.61
C THR A 72 -1.38 -21.67 50.05
N GLU A 73 -0.94 -22.58 49.18
CA GLU A 73 -0.83 -24.01 49.48
C GLU A 73 0.18 -24.29 50.59
N ARG A 74 1.34 -23.63 50.56
CA ARG A 74 2.37 -23.74 51.61
C ARG A 74 1.84 -23.27 52.97
N ALA A 75 1.16 -22.12 53.02
CA ALA A 75 0.56 -21.61 54.24
C ALA A 75 -0.49 -22.59 54.80
N LYS A 76 -1.38 -23.13 53.96
CA LYS A 76 -2.38 -24.14 54.36
C LYS A 76 -1.75 -25.42 54.90
N ARG A 77 -0.66 -25.90 54.29
CA ARG A 77 0.01 -27.15 54.70
C ARG A 77 0.75 -27.02 56.03
N ILE A 78 1.37 -25.86 56.28
CA ILE A 78 2.27 -25.64 57.42
C ILE A 78 1.53 -25.03 58.63
N GLY A 79 0.37 -24.39 58.43
CA GLY A 79 -0.37 -23.66 59.48
C GLY A 79 -0.72 -24.46 60.73
N ASN A 80 -0.91 -25.78 60.63
CA ASN A 80 -1.18 -26.64 61.79
C ASN A 80 0.08 -27.11 62.54
N THR A 81 1.28 -26.77 62.06
CA THR A 81 2.57 -27.29 62.58
C THR A 81 3.56 -26.19 62.92
N ASP A 82 3.56 -25.08 62.18
CA ASP A 82 4.44 -23.93 62.38
C ASP A 82 3.74 -22.64 61.92
N GLU A 83 3.06 -21.99 62.86
CA GLU A 83 2.30 -20.75 62.61
C GLU A 83 3.21 -19.62 62.09
N ALA A 84 4.44 -19.51 62.60
CA ALA A 84 5.38 -18.47 62.20
C ALA A 84 5.76 -18.58 60.72
N LYS A 85 6.09 -19.80 60.23
CA LYS A 85 6.33 -20.05 58.80
C LYS A 85 5.09 -19.87 57.94
N ALA A 86 3.90 -20.19 58.46
CA ALA A 86 2.65 -19.96 57.75
C ALA A 86 2.36 -18.45 57.56
N LEU A 87 2.58 -17.63 58.59
CA LEU A 87 2.48 -16.17 58.53
C LEU A 87 3.50 -15.57 57.54
N GLU A 88 4.72 -16.08 57.48
CA GLU A 88 5.72 -15.66 56.48
C GLU A 88 5.28 -15.98 55.04
N CYS A 89 4.68 -17.16 54.81
CA CYS A 89 4.09 -17.51 53.52
C CYS A 89 2.93 -16.56 53.13
N LEU A 90 2.08 -16.17 54.09
CA LEU A 90 1.01 -15.21 53.86
C LEU A 90 1.53 -13.79 53.56
N ARG A 91 2.62 -13.36 54.20
CA ARG A 91 3.31 -12.10 53.85
C ARG A 91 3.78 -12.11 52.40
N ARG A 92 4.55 -13.12 52.00
CA ARG A 92 5.00 -13.27 50.60
C ARG A 92 3.84 -13.33 49.60
N ARG A 93 2.73 -13.97 49.95
CA ARG A 93 1.51 -13.97 49.13
C ARG A 93 0.96 -12.56 48.92
N LYS A 94 0.83 -11.77 50.00
CA LYS A 94 0.35 -10.38 49.97
C LYS A 94 1.25 -9.46 49.16
N ASP A 95 2.56 -9.70 49.18
CA ASP A 95 3.53 -8.98 48.35
C ASP A 95 3.32 -9.28 46.86
N CYS A 96 3.13 -10.57 46.50
CA CYS A 96 2.79 -10.97 45.14
C CYS A 96 1.43 -10.41 44.67
N GLU A 97 0.40 -10.45 45.52
CA GLU A 97 -0.92 -9.84 45.26
C GLU A 97 -0.81 -8.32 45.01
N THR A 98 0.09 -7.64 45.72
CA THR A 98 0.33 -6.20 45.54
C THR A 98 1.07 -5.90 44.24
N GLN A 99 2.08 -6.70 43.89
CA GLN A 99 2.73 -6.63 42.56
C GLN A 99 1.73 -6.90 41.43
N LEU A 100 0.82 -7.87 41.58
CA LEU A 100 -0.22 -8.18 40.59
C LEU A 100 -1.19 -7.01 40.34
N ARG A 101 -1.57 -6.27 41.38
CA ARG A 101 -2.42 -5.07 41.21
C ARG A 101 -1.72 -4.02 40.36
N ASN A 102 -0.50 -3.64 40.74
CA ASN A 102 0.30 -2.64 39.99
C ASN A 102 0.57 -3.08 38.54
N LEU A 103 0.77 -4.38 38.33
CA LEU A 103 1.05 -4.96 37.01
C LEU A 103 -0.20 -5.02 36.13
N ARG A 104 -1.41 -5.17 36.68
CA ARG A 104 -2.67 -5.10 35.90
C ARG A 104 -2.87 -3.72 35.28
N ASP A 105 -2.70 -2.66 36.06
CA ASP A 105 -2.82 -1.28 35.55
C ASP A 105 -1.75 -0.97 34.48
N SER A 106 -0.56 -1.54 34.65
CA SER A 106 0.54 -1.42 33.69
C SER A 106 0.25 -2.17 32.38
N ILE A 107 -0.32 -3.39 32.46
CA ILE A 107 -0.74 -4.17 31.29
C ILE A 107 -1.89 -3.45 30.56
N ALA A 108 -2.90 -2.94 31.25
CA ALA A 108 -4.01 -2.24 30.61
C ALA A 108 -3.56 -1.01 29.80
N LYS A 109 -2.68 -0.18 30.38
CA LYS A 109 -2.06 0.97 29.69
C LYS A 109 -1.19 0.54 28.51
N HIS A 110 -0.49 -0.59 28.64
CA HIS A 110 0.34 -1.14 27.57
C HIS A 110 -0.52 -1.68 26.42
N ASP A 111 -1.60 -2.41 26.70
CA ASP A 111 -2.50 -2.95 25.68
C ASP A 111 -3.19 -1.82 24.89
N GLU A 112 -3.55 -0.70 25.54
CA GLU A 112 -4.06 0.51 24.89
C GLU A 112 -3.00 1.19 23.98
N LEU A 113 -1.73 1.20 24.41
CA LEU A 113 -0.63 1.70 23.59
C LEU A 113 -0.36 0.79 22.39
N GLU A 114 -0.38 -0.53 22.58
CA GLU A 114 -0.21 -1.52 21.52
C GLU A 114 -1.29 -1.37 20.45
N ALA A 115 -2.57 -1.24 20.86
CA ALA A 115 -3.68 -1.01 19.94
C ALA A 115 -3.51 0.27 19.13
N ARG A 116 -3.09 1.39 19.75
CA ARG A 116 -2.82 2.65 19.04
C ARG A 116 -1.67 2.54 18.04
N VAL A 117 -0.58 1.85 18.39
CA VAL A 117 0.55 1.63 17.48
C VAL A 117 0.16 0.69 16.33
N ALA A 118 -0.65 -0.35 16.60
CA ALA A 118 -1.14 -1.27 15.57
C ALA A 118 -2.02 -0.55 14.54
N GLU A 119 -2.93 0.30 14.98
CA GLU A 119 -3.79 1.11 14.10
C GLU A 119 -2.98 2.12 13.28
N GLN A 120 -1.95 2.75 13.86
CA GLN A 120 -1.03 3.60 13.10
C GLN A 120 -0.24 2.83 12.03
N VAL A 121 0.24 1.62 12.35
CA VAL A 121 0.92 0.74 11.39
C VAL A 121 -0.03 0.38 10.24
N LYS A 122 -1.28 0.02 10.54
CA LYS A 122 -2.30 -0.30 9.54
C LYS A 122 -2.52 0.86 8.55
N LYS A 123 -2.71 2.08 9.05
CA LYS A 123 -2.89 3.28 8.20
C LYS A 123 -1.70 3.57 7.29
N ILE A 124 -0.47 3.35 7.76
CA ILE A 124 0.72 3.51 6.92
C ILE A 124 0.77 2.42 5.83
N GLN A 125 0.34 1.19 6.12
CA GLN A 125 0.26 0.12 5.13
C GLN A 125 -0.84 0.37 4.08
N GLU A 126 -2.02 0.84 4.50
CA GLU A 126 -3.10 1.28 3.61
C GLU A 126 -2.59 2.39 2.66
N ARG A 127 -1.90 3.42 3.21
CA ARG A 127 -1.33 4.50 2.38
C ARG A 127 -0.24 4.02 1.40
N VAL A 128 0.55 3.01 1.75
CA VAL A 128 1.52 2.39 0.83
C VAL A 128 0.80 1.65 -0.31
N GLN A 129 -0.33 1.00 -0.03
CA GLN A 129 -1.14 0.36 -1.06
C GLN A 129 -1.77 1.38 -2.02
N GLU A 130 -2.37 2.46 -1.49
CA GLU A 130 -2.93 3.56 -2.27
C GLU A 130 -1.88 4.16 -3.24
N ILE A 131 -0.71 4.55 -2.73
CA ILE A 131 0.36 5.16 -3.55
C ILE A 131 0.87 4.15 -4.61
N SER A 132 0.97 2.87 -4.26
CA SER A 132 1.38 1.84 -5.22
C SER A 132 0.34 1.60 -6.32
N GLN A 133 -0.96 1.66 -6.00
CA GLN A 133 -2.04 1.55 -6.97
C GLN A 133 -2.07 2.78 -7.89
N GLN A 134 -1.99 3.99 -7.32
CA GLN A 134 -1.90 5.24 -8.08
C GLN A 134 -0.71 5.23 -9.05
N ARG A 135 0.49 4.85 -8.59
CA ARG A 135 1.67 4.72 -9.46
C ARG A 135 1.42 3.72 -10.61
N ASN A 136 0.84 2.57 -10.33
CA ASN A 136 0.57 1.56 -11.37
C ASN A 136 -0.43 2.09 -12.41
N MET A 137 -1.52 2.75 -11.96
CA MET A 137 -2.49 3.41 -12.84
C MET A 137 -1.84 4.49 -13.72
N MET A 138 -1.01 5.35 -13.14
CA MET A 138 -0.32 6.40 -13.88
C MET A 138 0.72 5.85 -14.87
N ARG A 139 1.40 4.74 -14.55
CA ARG A 139 2.27 4.04 -15.52
C ARG A 139 1.49 3.44 -16.69
N SER A 140 0.32 2.84 -16.45
CA SER A 140 -0.54 2.34 -17.54
C SER A 140 -1.01 3.49 -18.43
N ARG A 141 -1.49 4.60 -17.84
CA ARG A 141 -1.87 5.82 -18.57
C ARG A 141 -0.70 6.41 -19.36
N GLN A 142 0.49 6.46 -18.77
CA GLN A 142 1.72 6.89 -19.45
C GLN A 142 2.03 6.02 -20.66
N SER A 143 1.96 4.68 -20.54
CA SER A 143 2.23 3.76 -21.65
C SER A 143 1.26 3.96 -22.82
N VAL A 144 -0.03 4.21 -22.54
CA VAL A 144 -1.04 4.53 -23.57
C VAL A 144 -0.74 5.89 -24.21
N ALA A 145 -0.44 6.91 -23.40
CA ALA A 145 -0.10 8.25 -23.89
C ALA A 145 1.22 8.28 -24.67
N GLU A 146 2.19 7.40 -24.38
CA GLU A 146 3.42 7.23 -25.15
C GLU A 146 3.15 6.56 -26.50
N ALA A 147 2.29 5.55 -26.56
CA ALA A 147 1.83 4.96 -27.82
C ALA A 147 1.06 6.00 -28.68
N MET A 148 0.13 6.75 -28.07
CA MET A 148 -0.60 7.82 -28.75
C MET A 148 0.31 8.99 -29.17
N ARG A 149 1.34 9.33 -28.39
CA ARG A 149 2.36 10.32 -28.83
C ARG A 149 3.29 9.77 -29.91
N ALA A 150 3.60 8.47 -29.95
CA ALA A 150 4.34 7.90 -31.08
C ALA A 150 3.54 8.04 -32.40
N VAL A 151 2.20 8.06 -32.31
CA VAL A 151 1.30 8.39 -33.43
C VAL A 151 1.18 9.91 -33.66
N HIS A 152 1.04 10.73 -32.60
CA HIS A 152 0.71 12.16 -32.71
C HIS A 152 1.92 13.13 -32.74
N ASN A 153 3.15 12.72 -32.39
CA ASN A 153 4.36 13.57 -32.42
C ASN A 153 4.86 13.91 -33.85
N ILE A 154 3.94 13.79 -34.81
CA ILE A 154 3.88 14.46 -36.09
C ILE A 154 3.54 15.97 -35.88
N GLU A 155 2.88 16.35 -34.76
CA GLU A 155 2.34 17.68 -34.43
C GLU A 155 2.71 18.12 -32.97
N GLY A 156 2.83 19.43 -32.68
CA GLY A 156 3.69 19.96 -31.57
C GLY A 156 3.05 20.78 -30.42
N VAL A 157 3.82 21.02 -29.32
CA VAL A 157 3.34 21.24 -27.92
C VAL A 157 4.06 22.40 -27.14
N SER A 158 3.42 23.05 -26.11
CA SER A 158 3.87 23.13 -24.67
C SER A 158 3.50 24.37 -23.79
N TYR A 159 3.21 24.15 -22.48
CA TYR A 159 3.31 25.08 -21.32
C TYR A 159 3.58 24.31 -19.97
N GLY A 160 3.77 24.97 -18.78
CA GLY A 160 4.09 24.35 -17.44
C GLY A 160 4.12 25.29 -16.19
N GLU A 161 4.33 24.88 -14.91
CA GLU A 161 4.89 23.61 -14.35
C GLU A 161 4.71 23.30 -12.79
N ILE A 162 4.49 22.02 -12.41
CA ILE A 162 4.50 21.26 -11.09
C ILE A 162 3.19 20.98 -10.29
N GLU A 163 2.43 21.94 -9.75
CA GLU A 163 1.05 21.58 -9.33
C GLU A 163 0.21 21.35 -10.59
N ASP A 164 0.46 22.25 -11.55
CA ASP A 164 0.64 22.07 -12.99
C ASP A 164 1.68 20.95 -13.37
N THR A 165 1.66 19.77 -12.73
CA THR A 165 2.15 18.45 -13.22
C THR A 165 1.28 17.28 -12.75
N PHE A 166 0.62 17.33 -11.59
CA PHE A 166 -0.54 16.46 -11.37
C PHE A 166 -1.71 17.02 -12.17
N ASP A 167 -2.02 18.31 -12.00
CA ASP A 167 -3.02 19.01 -12.81
C ASP A 167 -2.58 19.08 -14.28
N ARG A 168 -1.29 19.19 -14.64
CA ARG A 168 -0.87 19.03 -16.05
C ARG A 168 -0.83 17.60 -16.55
N TRP A 169 -0.75 16.59 -15.69
CA TRP A 169 -0.97 15.21 -16.15
C TRP A 169 -2.45 15.01 -16.45
N GLU A 170 -3.36 15.46 -15.58
CA GLU A 170 -4.80 15.41 -15.86
C GLU A 170 -5.21 16.33 -17.01
N ILE A 171 -4.65 17.54 -17.13
CA ILE A 171 -4.91 18.45 -18.25
C ILE A 171 -4.27 17.94 -19.54
N ASN A 172 -3.04 17.38 -19.55
CA ASN A 172 -2.53 16.71 -20.77
C ASN A 172 -3.39 15.51 -21.15
N LEU A 173 -3.83 14.72 -20.17
CA LEU A 173 -4.65 13.53 -20.41
C LEU A 173 -6.00 13.95 -20.98
N GLY A 174 -6.70 14.87 -20.33
CA GLY A 174 -7.96 15.45 -20.82
C GLY A 174 -7.81 16.20 -22.14
N GLU A 175 -6.69 16.86 -22.40
CA GLU A 175 -6.40 17.51 -23.69
C GLU A 175 -6.11 16.48 -24.79
N THR A 176 -5.45 15.35 -24.49
CA THR A 176 -5.36 14.21 -25.43
C THR A 176 -6.70 13.48 -25.63
N GLU A 177 -7.52 13.36 -24.60
CA GLU A 177 -8.86 12.74 -24.66
C GLU A 177 -9.85 13.65 -25.42
N ILE A 178 -9.75 14.98 -25.29
CA ILE A 178 -10.52 15.97 -26.07
C ILE A 178 -10.02 16.08 -27.51
N LEU A 179 -8.70 15.95 -27.76
CA LEU A 179 -8.17 15.82 -29.12
C LEU A 179 -8.65 14.54 -29.81
N LEU A 180 -8.76 13.43 -29.07
CA LEU A 180 -9.40 12.20 -29.55
C LEU A 180 -10.88 12.41 -29.86
N ASP A 181 -11.65 13.02 -28.94
CA ASP A 181 -13.08 13.31 -29.15
C ASP A 181 -13.30 14.21 -30.39
N ALA A 182 -12.47 15.23 -30.58
CA ALA A 182 -12.47 16.11 -31.76
C ALA A 182 -11.97 15.44 -33.05
N THR A 183 -11.33 14.28 -32.97
CA THR A 183 -10.86 13.48 -34.14
C THR A 183 -11.75 12.24 -34.37
N SER A 184 -12.94 12.19 -33.77
CA SER A 184 -13.93 11.11 -33.93
C SER A 184 -14.65 11.11 -35.29
N THR A 185 -13.90 11.18 -36.40
CA THR A 185 -14.40 10.72 -37.70
C THR A 185 -14.27 9.22 -37.78
N SER A 186 -15.24 8.51 -37.18
CA SER A 186 -15.37 7.05 -37.29
C SER A 186 -15.43 6.64 -38.77
N ASP A 187 -14.50 5.78 -39.20
CA ASP A 187 -14.65 5.05 -40.46
C ASP A 187 -15.55 3.84 -40.20
N SER A 188 -16.80 3.97 -40.62
CA SER A 188 -17.88 3.03 -40.29
C SER A 188 -17.60 1.58 -40.71
N LEU A 189 -16.70 1.37 -41.67
CA LEU A 189 -16.35 0.05 -42.21
C LEU A 189 -15.48 -0.77 -41.24
N ASP A 190 -14.50 -0.17 -40.57
CA ASP A 190 -13.62 -0.90 -39.63
C ASP A 190 -14.43 -1.46 -38.45
N THR A 191 -15.40 -0.68 -37.93
CA THR A 191 -16.31 -1.15 -36.88
C THR A 191 -17.25 -2.27 -37.31
N GLU A 192 -17.59 -2.36 -38.60
CA GLU A 192 -18.49 -3.40 -39.12
C GLU A 192 -17.72 -4.73 -39.25
N PHE A 193 -16.52 -4.71 -39.86
CA PHE A 193 -15.63 -5.88 -39.94
C PHE A 193 -15.23 -6.43 -38.58
N LEU A 194 -14.80 -5.59 -37.63
CA LEU A 194 -14.44 -6.04 -36.29
C LEU A 194 -15.60 -6.75 -35.57
N SER A 195 -16.85 -6.36 -35.84
CA SER A 195 -18.04 -7.01 -35.25
C SER A 195 -18.37 -8.36 -35.91
N GLU A 196 -18.10 -8.51 -37.21
CA GLU A 196 -18.26 -9.78 -37.91
C GLU A 196 -17.16 -10.80 -37.54
N GLU A 197 -15.93 -10.34 -37.31
CA GLU A 197 -14.81 -11.19 -36.87
C GLU A 197 -14.99 -11.66 -35.41
N ASP A 198 -15.34 -10.76 -34.49
CA ASP A 198 -15.60 -11.07 -33.08
C ASP A 198 -16.80 -12.05 -32.91
N THR A 199 -17.86 -11.88 -33.72
CA THR A 199 -18.99 -12.84 -33.75
C THR A 199 -18.68 -14.16 -34.44
N ALA A 200 -17.60 -14.25 -35.23
CA ALA A 200 -17.10 -15.52 -35.77
C ALA A 200 -16.25 -16.28 -34.74
N GLU A 201 -15.36 -15.60 -34.02
CA GLU A 201 -14.56 -16.22 -32.93
C GLU A 201 -15.47 -16.75 -31.81
N LEU A 202 -16.44 -15.95 -31.34
CA LEU A 202 -17.41 -16.36 -30.30
C LEU A 202 -18.29 -17.55 -30.71
N ARG A 203 -18.45 -17.81 -32.01
CA ARG A 203 -19.16 -19.01 -32.51
C ARG A 203 -18.27 -20.25 -32.51
N ALA A 204 -16.98 -20.10 -32.83
CA ALA A 204 -16.03 -21.20 -32.75
C ALA A 204 -15.84 -21.66 -31.30
N GLU A 205 -15.69 -20.71 -30.36
CA GLU A 205 -15.59 -21.03 -28.92
C GLU A 205 -16.87 -21.70 -28.37
N LEU A 206 -18.05 -21.33 -28.89
CA LEU A 206 -19.31 -21.98 -28.53
C LEU A 206 -19.41 -23.42 -29.06
N ASP A 207 -19.00 -23.66 -30.31
CA ASP A 207 -19.01 -25.01 -30.89
C ASP A 207 -17.99 -25.93 -30.19
N ASP A 208 -16.81 -25.44 -29.82
CA ASP A 208 -15.82 -26.21 -29.05
C ASP A 208 -16.39 -26.62 -27.68
N LEU A 209 -17.03 -25.70 -26.95
CA LEU A 209 -17.68 -25.99 -25.65
C LEU A 209 -18.83 -27.01 -25.76
N LEU A 210 -19.56 -27.02 -26.88
CA LEU A 210 -20.64 -27.98 -27.12
C LEU A 210 -20.13 -29.39 -27.48
N HIS A 211 -18.92 -29.53 -28.04
CA HIS A 211 -18.31 -30.84 -28.28
C HIS A 211 -17.72 -31.45 -27.00
N ASP A 212 -17.13 -30.64 -26.11
CA ASP A 212 -16.64 -31.11 -24.80
C ASP A 212 -17.78 -31.68 -23.92
N ASP A 213 -18.98 -31.08 -23.94
CA ASP A 213 -20.17 -31.58 -23.22
C ASP A 213 -20.74 -32.90 -23.78
N GLU A 214 -20.51 -33.23 -25.06
CA GLU A 214 -20.93 -34.52 -25.66
C GLU A 214 -19.97 -35.68 -25.36
N GLU A 215 -18.66 -35.42 -25.20
CA GLU A 215 -17.70 -36.48 -24.80
C GLU A 215 -17.86 -36.90 -23.32
N ASP A 216 -18.25 -35.99 -22.42
CA ASP A 216 -18.40 -36.27 -20.98
C ASP A 216 -19.72 -36.99 -20.62
N THR A 217 -20.56 -37.32 -21.62
CA THR A 217 -21.90 -37.95 -21.42
C THR A 217 -22.09 -39.34 -22.07
N SER A 218 -21.03 -39.97 -22.61
CA SER A 218 -21.07 -41.31 -23.26
C SER A 218 -20.37 -42.43 -22.47
#